data_AF-A0A1E7IZW9-F1
#
_entry.id   AF-A0A1E7IZW9-F1
#
_cell.length_a   1.000
_cell.length_b   1.000
_cell.length_c   1.000
_cell.angle_alpha   90.00
_cell.angle_beta   90.00
_cell.angle_gamma   90.00
#
_symmetry.space_group_name_H-M   'P 1'
#
loop_
_entity.id
_entity.type
_entity.pdbx_description
1 polymer ?
#
loop_
_entity_poly.entity_id
_entity_poly.type
_entity_poly.pdbx_seq_one_letter_code
_entity_poly.pdbx_strand_id
1 'polypeptide(L)'
;MSPVLKYTISVFFAFGCCVLLPEQSMALQTHGAPEGIYVHQMAHILYMAAMGYLYWDTKRSTFPGRGWIYLRIFCVFTILWNFLALIGHASTQHLHPEDFTNVDGYLFSKVNMPLTFVKVVYYTAKLDHLLAVPAMFFLYMSLRSFYKNSLKKDGE
;
A
#
# COMPACT_ATOMS: atom_id res chain seq x y z
N MET A 1 -54.15 12.66 -4.78
CA MET A 1 -52.77 12.53 -4.24
C MET A 1 -52.23 13.93 -3.98
N SER A 2 -51.84 14.25 -2.73
CA SER A 2 -51.43 15.61 -2.37
C SER A 2 -50.16 16.02 -3.13
N PRO A 3 -49.98 17.32 -3.44
CA PRO A 3 -48.78 17.80 -4.13
C PRO A 3 -47.50 17.45 -3.36
N VAL A 4 -47.55 17.48 -2.02
CA VAL A 4 -46.44 17.07 -1.15
C VAL A 4 -46.02 15.63 -1.40
N LEU A 5 -46.97 14.69 -1.49
CA LEU A 5 -46.65 13.28 -1.72
C LEU A 5 -46.01 13.04 -3.10
N LYS A 6 -46.41 13.82 -4.12
CA LYS A 6 -45.80 13.77 -5.45
C LYS A 6 -44.34 14.24 -5.42
N TYR A 7 -44.05 15.36 -4.75
CA TYR A 7 -42.69 15.87 -4.64
C TYR A 7 -41.78 14.93 -3.84
N THR A 8 -42.28 14.36 -2.74
CA THR A 8 -41.53 13.40 -1.93
C THR A 8 -41.17 12.15 -2.75
N ILE A 9 -42.14 11.58 -3.48
CA ILE A 9 -41.90 10.41 -4.34
C ILE A 9 -40.89 10.76 -5.45
N SER A 10 -41.02 11.91 -6.10
CA SER A 10 -40.08 12.33 -7.16
C SER A 10 -38.65 12.53 -6.64
N VAL A 11 -38.47 13.07 -5.43
CA VAL A 11 -37.14 13.23 -4.81
C VAL A 11 -36.51 11.88 -4.47
N PHE A 12 -37.27 10.97 -3.86
CA PHE A 12 -36.77 9.63 -3.55
C PHE A 12 -36.48 8.81 -4.81
N PHE A 13 -37.30 8.97 -5.87
CA PHE A 13 -37.07 8.33 -7.16
C PHE A 13 -35.81 8.89 -7.84
N ALA A 14 -35.62 10.22 -7.86
CA ALA A 14 -34.41 10.84 -8.39
C ALA A 14 -33.15 10.41 -7.62
N PHE A 15 -33.22 10.38 -6.29
CA PHE A 15 -32.13 9.89 -5.44
C PHE A 15 -31.83 8.41 -5.70
N GLY A 16 -32.87 7.57 -5.83
CA GLY A 16 -32.73 6.17 -6.21
C GLY A 16 -32.07 5.99 -7.58
N CYS A 17 -32.45 6.78 -8.58
CA CYS A 17 -31.80 6.77 -9.89
C CYS A 17 -30.33 7.17 -9.82
N CYS A 18 -29.95 8.17 -9.01
CA CYS A 18 -28.54 8.57 -8.83
C CYS A 18 -27.69 7.48 -8.15
N VAL A 19 -28.28 6.66 -7.27
CA VAL A 19 -27.58 5.54 -6.61
C VAL A 19 -27.48 4.32 -7.53
N LEU A 20 -28.53 4.05 -8.31
CA LEU A 20 -28.65 2.83 -9.12
C LEU A 20 -28.09 2.98 -10.55
N LEU A 21 -27.84 4.21 -10.99
CA LEU A 21 -27.16 4.51 -12.26
C LEU A 21 -25.86 5.26 -11.96
N PRO A 22 -24.87 4.62 -11.30
CA PRO A 22 -23.57 5.24 -11.12
C PRO A 22 -22.95 5.44 -12.50
N GLU A 23 -22.88 6.68 -12.96
CA GLU A 23 -21.95 7.05 -14.01
C GLU A 23 -20.51 6.81 -13.50
N GLN A 24 -19.50 6.77 -14.37
CA GLN A 24 -18.11 6.64 -13.93
C GLN A 24 -17.77 7.74 -12.93
N SER A 25 -17.77 7.43 -11.63
CA SER A 25 -17.37 8.36 -10.60
C SER A 25 -15.88 8.62 -10.78
N MET A 26 -15.51 9.78 -11.32
CA MET A 26 -14.12 10.25 -11.43
C MET A 26 -13.45 10.50 -10.06
N ALA A 27 -14.02 9.98 -8.97
CA ALA A 27 -13.47 10.07 -7.62
C ALA A 27 -12.13 9.33 -7.49
N LEU A 28 -11.89 8.32 -8.33
CA LEU A 28 -10.59 7.69 -8.51
C LEU A 28 -10.11 7.97 -9.94
N GLN A 29 -9.47 9.12 -10.16
CA GLN A 29 -8.77 9.35 -11.43
C GLN A 29 -7.66 8.31 -11.57
N THR A 30 -7.79 7.41 -12.54
CA THR A 30 -6.65 6.67 -13.07
C THR A 30 -5.77 7.68 -13.78
N HIS A 31 -4.78 8.19 -13.09
CA HIS A 31 -3.78 9.04 -13.71
C HIS A 31 -3.11 8.26 -14.84
N GLY A 32 -3.10 8.84 -16.05
CA GLY A 32 -2.34 8.33 -17.16
C GLY A 32 -0.84 8.35 -16.85
N ALA A 33 -0.04 7.79 -17.75
CA ALA A 33 1.38 8.07 -17.71
C ALA A 33 1.58 9.57 -18.05
N PRO A 34 2.39 10.33 -17.29
CA PRO A 34 3.26 9.88 -16.20
C PRO A 34 2.76 10.21 -14.78
N GLU A 35 1.65 10.91 -14.57
CA GLU A 35 1.28 11.42 -13.24
C GLU A 35 1.09 10.30 -12.20
N GLY A 36 0.59 9.14 -12.65
CA GLY A 36 0.41 7.97 -11.78
C GLY A 36 1.72 7.47 -11.16
N ILE A 37 2.82 7.45 -11.92
CA ILE A 37 4.11 6.97 -11.38
C ILE A 37 4.68 7.97 -10.37
N TYR A 38 4.54 9.27 -10.62
CA TYR A 38 5.03 10.29 -9.69
C TYR A 38 4.30 10.24 -8.36
N VAL A 39 2.97 10.21 -8.37
CA VAL A 39 2.16 10.14 -7.15
C VAL A 39 2.44 8.84 -6.39
N HIS A 40 2.60 7.72 -7.10
CA HIS A 40 2.93 6.44 -6.47
C HIS A 40 4.33 6.45 -5.81
N GLN A 41 5.34 7.01 -6.48
CA GLN A 41 6.67 7.20 -5.91
C GLN A 41 6.64 8.13 -4.69
N MET A 42 5.89 9.22 -4.75
CA MET A 42 5.69 10.12 -3.61
C MET A 42 5.03 9.40 -2.43
N ALA A 43 4.08 8.50 -2.68
CA ALA A 43 3.45 7.71 -1.63
C ALA A 43 4.47 6.84 -0.87
N HIS A 44 5.42 6.21 -1.57
CA HIS A 44 6.50 5.46 -0.91
C HIS A 44 7.40 6.35 -0.05
N ILE A 45 7.76 7.54 -0.54
CA ILE A 45 8.58 8.51 0.23
C ILE A 45 7.84 8.94 1.50
N LEU A 46 6.58 9.33 1.37
CA LEU A 46 5.75 9.72 2.50
C LEU A 46 5.57 8.56 3.50
N TYR A 47 5.39 7.33 3.01
CA TYR A 47 5.25 6.18 3.88
C TYR A 47 6.54 5.87 4.63
N MET A 48 7.71 5.95 3.98
CA MET A 48 9.00 5.83 4.68
C MET A 48 9.17 6.90 5.75
N ALA A 49 8.81 8.15 5.45
CA ALA A 49 8.88 9.25 6.42
C ALA A 49 7.97 8.98 7.63
N ALA A 50 6.74 8.53 7.39
CA ALA A 50 5.79 8.17 8.44
C ALA A 50 6.31 7.01 9.32
N MET A 51 6.86 5.96 8.71
CA MET A 51 7.47 4.84 9.44
C MET A 51 8.72 5.25 10.20
N GLY A 52 9.54 6.13 9.64
CA GLY A 52 10.72 6.68 10.28
C GLY A 52 10.35 7.52 11.51
N TYR A 53 9.34 8.37 11.39
CA TYR A 53 8.77 9.11 12.50
C TYR A 53 8.21 8.19 13.59
N LEU A 54 7.39 7.20 13.23
CA LEU A 54 6.82 6.24 14.18
C LEU A 54 7.92 5.43 14.90
N TYR A 55 8.93 4.97 14.17
CA TYR A 55 10.08 4.28 14.77
C TYR A 55 10.82 5.18 15.77
N TRP A 56 11.05 6.44 15.40
CA TRP A 56 11.73 7.41 16.24
C TRP A 56 10.95 7.74 17.51
N ASP A 57 9.66 8.01 17.38
CA ASP A 57 8.76 8.32 18.48
C ASP A 57 8.67 7.16 19.48
N THR A 58 8.41 5.95 18.97
CA THR A 58 8.32 4.74 19.81
C THR A 58 9.64 4.32 20.44
N LYS A 59 10.78 4.74 19.90
CA LYS A 59 12.10 4.52 20.50
C LYS A 59 12.37 5.48 21.66
N ARG A 60 11.82 6.70 21.62
CA ARG A 60 12.01 7.71 22.67
C ARG A 60 10.99 7.58 23.81
N SER A 61 9.81 7.07 23.50
CA SER A 61 8.79 6.82 24.50
C SER A 61 9.20 5.67 25.43
N THR A 62 8.97 5.84 26.73
CA THR A 62 9.19 4.84 27.78
C THR A 62 8.11 3.75 27.78
N PHE A 63 7.62 3.35 26.61
CA PHE A 63 6.56 2.36 26.54
C PHE A 63 7.10 0.96 26.86
N PRO A 64 6.64 0.32 27.95
CA PRO A 64 7.09 -1.01 28.30
C PRO A 64 6.43 -2.06 27.42
N GLY A 65 7.13 -3.17 27.18
CA GLY A 65 6.57 -4.38 26.58
C GLY A 65 7.05 -4.72 25.17
N ARG A 66 6.94 -6.01 24.83
CA ARG A 66 7.47 -6.59 23.58
C ARG A 66 6.74 -6.07 22.32
N GLY A 67 5.48 -5.64 22.44
CA GLY A 67 4.70 -5.08 21.33
C GLY A 67 5.38 -3.88 20.64
N TRP A 68 6.05 -3.02 21.40
CA TRP A 68 6.79 -1.87 20.87
C TRP A 68 8.10 -2.25 20.19
N ILE A 69 8.72 -3.38 20.57
CA ILE A 69 9.86 -3.93 19.83
C ILE A 69 9.38 -4.43 18.47
N TYR A 70 8.30 -5.20 18.42
CA TYR A 70 7.73 -5.68 17.16
C TYR A 70 7.27 -4.54 16.25
N LEU A 71 6.66 -3.48 16.82
CA LEU A 71 6.27 -2.31 16.04
C LEU A 71 7.47 -1.62 15.37
N ARG A 72 8.58 -1.48 16.09
CA ARG A 72 9.82 -0.91 15.56
C ARG A 72 10.43 -1.78 14.46
N ILE A 73 10.41 -3.11 14.63
CA ILE A 73 10.87 -4.04 13.59
C ILE A 73 9.98 -3.91 12.34
N PHE A 74 8.66 -3.86 12.50
CA PHE A 74 7.73 -3.58 11.42
C PHE A 74 8.09 -2.29 10.67
N CYS A 75 8.33 -1.19 11.38
CA CYS A 75 8.73 0.08 10.75
C CYS A 75 9.99 -0.09 9.90
N VAL A 76 11.02 -0.78 10.41
CA VAL A 76 12.28 -1.01 9.67
C VAL A 76 12.04 -1.81 8.39
N PHE A 77 11.34 -2.94 8.47
CA PHE A 77 11.04 -3.75 7.28
C PHE A 77 10.20 -2.98 6.26
N THR A 78 9.21 -2.21 6.71
CA THR A 78 8.38 -1.37 5.84
C THR A 78 9.18 -0.26 5.16
N ILE A 79 10.14 0.36 5.85
CA ILE A 79 11.06 1.34 5.24
C ILE A 79 11.90 0.67 4.15
N LEU A 80 12.50 -0.49 4.45
CA LEU A 80 13.30 -1.24 3.47
C LEU A 80 12.46 -1.66 2.26
N TRP A 81 11.22 -2.11 2.48
CA TRP A 81 10.30 -2.48 1.41
C TRP A 81 9.96 -1.28 0.51
N ASN A 82 9.63 -0.13 1.10
CA ASN A 82 9.33 1.08 0.31
C ASN A 82 10.57 1.56 -0.47
N PHE A 83 11.77 1.47 0.10
CA PHE A 83 13.01 1.79 -0.59
C PHE A 83 13.25 0.86 -1.78
N LEU A 84 13.04 -0.46 -1.59
CA LEU A 84 13.11 -1.44 -2.67
C LEU A 84 12.07 -1.19 -3.76
N ALA A 85 10.85 -0.82 -3.38
CA ALA A 85 9.77 -0.48 -4.32
C ALA A 85 10.11 0.76 -5.16
N LEU A 86 10.64 1.83 -4.55
CA LEU A 86 11.14 3.01 -5.27
C LEU A 86 12.18 2.63 -6.33
N ILE A 87 13.18 1.83 -5.94
CA ILE A 87 14.21 1.35 -6.86
C ILE A 87 13.60 0.48 -7.97
N GLY A 88 12.67 -0.41 -7.61
CA GLY A 88 11.96 -1.26 -8.56
C GLY A 88 11.23 -0.44 -9.62
N HIS A 89 10.46 0.56 -9.21
CA HIS A 89 9.78 1.45 -10.13
C HIS A 89 10.77 2.27 -10.98
N ALA A 90 11.84 2.81 -10.41
CA ALA A 90 12.87 3.50 -11.18
C ALA A 90 13.51 2.58 -12.23
N SER A 91 13.76 1.30 -11.90
CA SER A 91 14.32 0.33 -12.83
C SER A 91 13.37 0.02 -13.99
N THR A 92 12.05 0.01 -13.77
CA THR A 92 11.07 -0.21 -14.86
C THR A 92 11.12 0.86 -15.95
N GLN A 93 11.50 2.09 -15.61
CA GLN A 93 11.62 3.17 -16.59
C GLN A 93 12.80 2.99 -17.55
N HIS A 94 13.72 2.07 -17.23
CA HIS A 94 14.91 1.77 -18.01
C HIS A 94 14.83 0.42 -18.72
N LEU A 95 13.69 -0.28 -18.66
CA LEU A 95 13.47 -1.56 -19.31
C LEU A 95 12.55 -1.38 -20.52
N HIS A 96 12.86 -2.09 -21.60
CA HIS A 96 12.07 -2.08 -22.82
C HIS A 96 11.18 -3.33 -22.88
N PRO A 97 10.08 -3.32 -23.66
CA PRO A 97 9.25 -4.51 -23.86
C PRO A 97 10.04 -5.74 -24.35
N GLU A 98 11.12 -5.50 -25.12
CA GLU A 98 12.06 -6.49 -25.64
C GLU A 98 12.82 -7.25 -24.52
N ASP A 99 12.90 -6.67 -23.32
CA ASP A 99 13.53 -7.28 -22.16
C ASP A 99 12.71 -8.41 -21.53
N PHE A 100 11.50 -8.66 -22.03
CA PHE A 100 10.57 -9.65 -21.48
C PHE A 100 10.09 -10.68 -22.51
N THR A 101 9.96 -11.95 -22.11
CA THR A 101 9.17 -12.96 -22.85
C THR A 101 7.74 -12.99 -22.31
N ASN A 102 6.73 -13.03 -23.19
CA ASN A 102 5.30 -12.96 -22.87
C ASN A 102 4.87 -11.66 -22.17
N VAL A 103 4.70 -10.60 -22.97
CA VAL A 103 4.22 -9.28 -22.50
C VAL A 103 2.74 -9.32 -22.11
N ASP A 104 1.96 -10.27 -22.65
CA ASP A 104 0.49 -10.32 -22.50
C ASP A 104 -0.01 -11.00 -21.21
N GLY A 105 0.88 -11.38 -20.28
CA GLY A 105 0.48 -12.00 -19.03
C GLY A 105 1.44 -11.72 -17.87
N TYR A 106 1.01 -10.88 -16.91
CA TYR A 106 1.79 -10.49 -15.73
C TYR A 106 2.39 -11.68 -14.94
N LEU A 107 1.69 -12.81 -14.88
CA LEU A 107 2.12 -14.01 -14.14
C LEU A 107 3.17 -14.86 -14.88
N PHE A 108 3.33 -14.68 -16.19
CA PHE A 108 4.21 -15.49 -17.03
C PHE A 108 5.33 -14.68 -17.69
N SER A 109 5.39 -13.39 -17.41
CA SER A 109 6.46 -12.51 -17.91
C SER A 109 7.81 -12.98 -17.36
N LYS A 110 8.76 -13.21 -18.25
CA LYS A 110 10.13 -13.64 -17.90
C LYS A 110 11.13 -12.60 -18.36
N VAL A 111 12.12 -12.30 -17.52
CA VAL A 111 13.23 -11.41 -17.89
C VAL A 111 14.15 -12.14 -18.87
N ASN A 112 14.37 -11.55 -20.05
CA ASN A 112 15.23 -12.09 -21.09
C ASN A 112 16.72 -11.92 -20.76
N MET A 113 17.53 -12.90 -21.14
CA MET A 113 18.99 -12.81 -21.13
C MET A 113 19.48 -11.83 -22.22
N PRO A 114 20.66 -11.20 -22.06
CA PRO A 114 21.56 -11.26 -20.90
C PRO A 114 21.04 -10.43 -19.71
N LEU A 115 21.39 -10.87 -18.49
CA LEU A 115 21.07 -10.13 -17.26
C LEU A 115 21.98 -8.90 -17.12
N THR A 116 21.44 -7.73 -17.46
CA THR A 116 22.06 -6.44 -17.14
C THR A 116 21.86 -6.11 -15.67
N PHE A 117 22.65 -5.17 -15.13
CA PHE A 117 22.47 -4.70 -13.76
C PHE A 117 21.04 -4.22 -13.47
N VAL A 118 20.42 -3.48 -14.41
CA VAL A 118 19.04 -3.00 -14.30
C VAL A 118 18.04 -4.15 -14.21
N LYS A 119 18.21 -5.21 -15.02
CA LYS A 119 17.38 -6.42 -14.98
C LYS A 119 17.48 -7.14 -13.64
N VAL A 120 18.68 -7.24 -13.07
CA VAL A 120 18.91 -7.83 -11.75
C VAL A 120 18.22 -7.02 -10.65
N VAL A 121 18.36 -5.69 -10.70
CA VAL A 121 17.69 -4.78 -9.77
C VAL A 121 16.16 -4.91 -9.87
N TYR A 122 15.60 -4.87 -11.08
CA TYR A 122 14.18 -5.06 -11.33
C TYR A 122 13.67 -6.40 -10.78
N TYR A 123 14.36 -7.50 -11.11
CA TYR A 123 13.97 -8.83 -10.67
C TYR A 123 14.01 -8.96 -9.15
N THR A 124 15.05 -8.42 -8.52
CA THR A 124 15.19 -8.41 -7.05
C THR A 124 14.08 -7.59 -6.41
N ALA A 125 13.75 -6.43 -6.97
CA ALA A 125 12.67 -5.58 -6.47
C ALA A 125 11.28 -6.21 -6.60
N LYS A 126 11.09 -7.15 -7.54
CA LYS A 126 9.89 -8.00 -7.64
C LYS A 126 9.79 -9.07 -6.57
N LEU A 127 10.88 -9.39 -5.85
CA LEU A 127 10.86 -10.29 -4.67
C LEU A 127 10.46 -9.53 -3.40
N ASP A 128 9.50 -8.62 -3.53
CA ASP A 128 9.07 -7.67 -2.50
C ASP A 128 8.49 -8.35 -1.25
N HIS A 129 7.90 -9.54 -1.41
CA HIS A 129 7.43 -10.41 -0.34
C HIS A 129 8.49 -10.76 0.71
N LEU A 130 9.78 -10.77 0.35
CA LEU A 130 10.88 -11.02 1.29
C LEU A 130 10.97 -9.95 2.39
N LEU A 131 10.44 -8.74 2.14
CA LEU A 131 10.39 -7.66 3.12
C LEU A 131 8.95 -7.43 3.63
N ALA A 132 7.95 -7.47 2.75
CA ALA A 132 6.56 -7.19 3.11
C ALA A 132 5.98 -8.26 4.07
N VAL A 133 6.25 -9.54 3.85
CA VAL A 133 5.68 -10.62 4.68
C VAL A 133 6.24 -10.58 6.10
N PRO A 134 7.57 -10.47 6.32
CA PRO A 134 8.11 -10.25 7.67
C PRO A 134 7.56 -8.99 8.34
N ALA A 135 7.41 -7.88 7.60
CA ALA A 135 6.83 -6.65 8.14
C ALA A 135 5.44 -6.92 8.72
N MET A 136 4.54 -7.50 7.92
CA MET A 136 3.17 -7.81 8.34
C MET A 136 3.12 -8.79 9.51
N PHE A 137 4.02 -9.78 9.54
CA PHE A 137 4.15 -10.69 10.68
C PHE A 137 4.49 -9.93 11.98
N PHE A 138 5.45 -9.01 11.93
CA PHE A 138 5.81 -8.19 13.10
C PHE A 138 4.71 -7.20 13.50
N LEU A 139 3.96 -6.65 12.53
CA LEU A 139 2.79 -5.84 12.83
C LEU A 139 1.74 -6.66 13.59
N TYR A 140 1.41 -7.86 13.11
CA TYR A 140 0.51 -8.79 13.79
C TYR A 140 0.98 -9.09 15.23
N MET A 141 2.27 -9.40 15.41
CA MET A 141 2.83 -9.68 16.73
C MET A 141 2.78 -8.47 17.66
N SER A 142 2.95 -7.25 17.13
CA SER A 142 2.79 -6.00 17.86
C SER A 142 1.36 -5.83 18.36
N LEU A 143 0.38 -5.90 17.46
CA LEU A 143 -1.05 -5.76 17.78
C LEU A 143 -1.51 -6.83 18.77
N ARG A 144 -1.10 -8.08 18.57
CA ARG A 144 -1.39 -9.18 19.50
C ARG A 144 -0.83 -8.91 20.89
N SER A 145 0.37 -8.34 20.99
CA SER A 145 0.97 -7.99 22.28
C SER A 145 0.21 -6.85 22.96
N PHE A 146 -0.23 -5.83 22.21
CA PHE A 146 -1.00 -4.72 22.76
C PHE A 146 -2.36 -5.18 23.27
N TYR A 147 -3.07 -6.00 22.48
CA TYR A 147 -4.35 -6.58 22.86
C TYR A 147 -4.26 -7.42 24.15
N LYS A 148 -3.25 -8.29 24.27
CA LYS A 148 -3.04 -9.06 25.50
C LYS A 148 -2.74 -8.19 26.72
N ASN A 149 -2.05 -7.08 26.51
CA ASN A 149 -1.72 -6.14 27.60
C ASN A 149 -2.94 -5.30 28.01
N SER A 150 -3.85 -4.97 27.09
CA SER A 150 -5.09 -4.26 27.44
C SER A 150 -6.02 -5.15 28.29
N LEU A 151 -6.19 -6.42 27.91
CA LEU A 151 -7.02 -7.36 28.68
C LEU A 151 -6.52 -7.58 30.12
N LYS A 152 -5.22 -7.49 30.36
CA LYS A 152 -4.67 -7.60 31.72
C LYS A 152 -4.97 -6.38 32.58
N LYS A 153 -5.01 -5.19 31.99
CA LYS A 153 -5.31 -3.95 32.70
C LYS A 153 -6.78 -3.82 33.11
N ASP A 154 -7.69 -4.44 32.36
CA ASP A 154 -9.14 -4.40 32.66
C ASP A 154 -9.56 -5.40 33.76
N GLY A 155 -8.65 -6.31 34.15
CA GLY A 155 -8.89 -7.33 35.18
C GLY A 155 -8.15 -7.10 36.50
N GLU A 156 -7.40 -6.00 36.62
CA GLU A 156 -6.80 -5.47 37.86
C GLU A 156 -7.65 -4.30 38.37
#